data_AF-C1BWX9-F1
#
_entry.id   AF-C1BWX9-F1
#
_cell.length_a   1.000
_cell.length_b   1.000
_cell.length_c   1.000
_cell.angle_alpha   90.00
_cell.angle_beta   90.00
_cell.angle_gamma   90.00
#
_symmetry.space_group_name_H-M   'P 1'
#
loop_
_entity.id
_entity.type
_entity.pdbx_description
1 polymer ?
#
loop_
_entity_poly.entity_id
_entity_poly.type
_entity_poly.pdbx_seq_one_letter_code
_entity_poly.pdbx_strand_id
1 'polypeptide(L)'
;MLARKSIIPEEFSLPILASRIPRKPVFRDRVNKARFIAKSGSCNLAHKNIREQGRFLQDVFTTLVDLKWRFTLVIFTMTFLCSWLLFAMGWWLVAFAHGDLEPTRKDDIQQCVTNVK
;
A
#
# COMPACT_ATOMS: atom_id res chain seq x y z
N MET A 1 86.23 18.07 -28.23
CA MET A 1 86.20 16.91 -27.31
C MET A 1 84.88 16.97 -26.55
N LEU A 2 83.93 16.09 -26.86
CA LEU A 2 82.60 16.04 -26.24
C LEU A 2 82.64 15.05 -25.07
N ALA A 3 82.46 15.53 -23.84
CA ALA A 3 82.36 14.68 -22.65
C ALA A 3 80.89 14.47 -22.26
N ARG A 4 80.57 13.20 -22.04
CA ARG A 4 79.25 12.57 -21.91
C ARG A 4 78.30 13.25 -20.92
N LYS A 5 77.08 13.43 -21.44
CA LYS A 5 75.79 13.47 -20.74
C LYS A 5 75.71 12.32 -19.72
N SER A 6 75.55 12.65 -18.44
CA SER A 6 75.24 11.69 -17.39
C SER A 6 73.82 11.15 -17.62
N ILE A 7 73.79 9.85 -17.82
CA ILE A 7 72.63 9.01 -18.05
C ILE A 7 72.09 8.64 -16.67
N ILE A 8 71.07 9.34 -16.20
CA ILE A 8 70.17 8.80 -15.18
C ILE A 8 68.77 8.90 -15.81
N PRO A 9 68.15 7.77 -16.17
CA PRO A 9 66.82 7.78 -16.75
C PRO A 9 65.77 8.10 -15.66
N GLU A 10 64.99 9.17 -15.86
CA GLU A 10 63.76 9.50 -15.10
C GLU A 10 62.73 8.34 -15.09
N GLU A 11 62.95 7.33 -15.91
CA GLU A 11 62.17 6.10 -16.03
C GLU A 11 62.16 5.25 -14.73
N PHE A 12 63.17 5.40 -13.86
CA PHE A 12 63.32 4.58 -12.64
C PHE A 12 62.62 5.17 -11.40
N SER A 13 62.19 6.43 -11.44
CA SER A 13 61.52 7.11 -10.32
C SER A 13 60.01 6.79 -10.26
N LEU A 14 59.41 6.53 -11.41
CA LEU A 14 57.97 6.27 -11.57
C LEU A 14 57.47 4.95 -10.95
N PRO A 15 58.21 3.82 -11.02
CA PRO A 15 57.77 2.55 -10.42
C PRO A 15 57.68 2.63 -8.88
N ILE A 16 58.59 3.39 -8.26
CA ILE A 16 58.63 3.56 -6.81
C ILE A 16 57.48 4.47 -6.33
N LEU A 17 57.13 5.51 -7.08
CA LEU A 17 55.99 6.37 -6.72
C LEU A 17 54.65 5.64 -6.92
N ALA A 18 54.51 4.85 -8.00
CA ALA A 18 53.31 4.08 -8.28
C ALA A 18 53.02 3.00 -7.23
N SER A 19 54.06 2.40 -6.63
CA SER A 19 53.91 1.42 -5.55
C SER A 19 53.51 2.01 -4.19
N ARG A 20 53.71 3.33 -3.99
CA ARG A 20 53.33 4.04 -2.76
C ARG A 20 51.92 4.60 -2.76
N ILE A 21 51.17 4.47 -3.85
CA ILE A 21 49.77 4.87 -3.87
C ILE A 21 48.96 3.77 -3.17
N PRO A 22 48.42 4.00 -1.95
CA PRO A 22 47.55 3.03 -1.33
C PRO A 22 46.33 2.84 -2.23
N ARG A 23 46.21 1.66 -2.86
CA ARG A 23 44.99 1.27 -3.56
C ARG A 23 43.87 1.27 -2.53
N LYS A 24 43.06 2.33 -2.51
CA LYS A 24 41.83 2.34 -1.71
C LYS A 24 41.04 1.08 -2.09
N PRO A 25 40.66 0.22 -1.14
CA PRO A 25 39.78 -0.88 -1.46
C PRO A 25 38.49 -0.27 -2.03
N VAL A 26 38.25 -0.48 -3.32
CA VAL A 26 36.94 -0.17 -3.89
C VAL A 26 36.02 -1.22 -3.30
N PHE A 27 35.39 -0.88 -2.18
CA PHE A 27 34.28 -1.64 -1.64
C PHE A 27 33.16 -1.48 -2.65
N ARG A 28 33.18 -2.34 -3.69
CA ARG A 28 32.01 -2.58 -4.50
C ARG A 28 31.03 -3.21 -3.54
N ASP A 29 30.15 -2.40 -2.96
CA ASP A 29 28.91 -2.91 -2.41
C ASP A 29 28.33 -3.79 -3.51
N ARG A 30 28.37 -5.11 -3.29
CA ARG A 30 27.67 -6.02 -4.18
C ARG A 30 26.22 -5.57 -4.04
N VAL A 31 25.70 -4.90 -5.07
CA VAL A 31 24.28 -4.58 -5.14
C VAL A 31 23.58 -5.90 -4.89
N ASN A 32 22.99 -6.04 -3.71
CA ASN A 32 22.35 -7.28 -3.31
C ASN A 32 21.23 -7.50 -4.32
N LYS A 33 21.45 -8.40 -5.28
CA LYS A 33 20.45 -8.73 -6.29
C LYS A 33 19.24 -9.25 -5.53
N ALA A 34 18.13 -8.50 -5.60
CA ALA A 34 16.88 -8.94 -5.01
C ALA A 34 16.52 -10.31 -5.61
N ARG A 35 16.31 -11.29 -4.73
CA ARG A 35 15.94 -12.65 -5.14
C ARG A 35 14.47 -12.68 -5.51
N PHE A 36 14.10 -13.36 -6.59
CA PHE A 36 12.70 -13.47 -7.04
C PHE A 36 11.78 -14.14 -6.00
N ILE A 37 12.26 -15.17 -5.29
CA ILE A 37 11.51 -15.89 -4.25
C ILE A 37 12.35 -15.94 -2.96
N ALA A 38 11.80 -15.52 -1.84
CA ALA A 38 12.44 -15.62 -0.54
C ALA A 38 12.50 -17.06 -0.03
N LYS A 39 13.39 -17.36 0.91
CA LYS A 39 13.47 -18.71 1.53
C LYS A 39 12.20 -19.10 2.29
N SER A 40 11.36 -18.12 2.67
CA SER A 40 10.04 -18.30 3.26
C SER A 40 8.94 -18.64 2.24
N GLY A 41 9.27 -18.71 0.94
CA GLY A 41 8.32 -18.95 -0.14
C GLY A 41 7.59 -17.70 -0.65
N SER A 42 7.81 -16.52 -0.04
CA SER A 42 7.20 -15.28 -0.52
C SER A 42 7.87 -14.79 -1.82
N CYS A 43 7.06 -14.42 -2.82
CA CYS A 43 7.55 -13.88 -4.09
C CYS A 43 7.81 -12.38 -3.98
N ASN A 44 9.00 -11.92 -4.36
CA ASN A 44 9.37 -10.51 -4.40
C ASN A 44 8.98 -9.88 -5.74
N LEU A 45 7.68 -9.92 -6.03
CA LEU A 45 7.06 -9.36 -7.23
C LEU A 45 6.40 -8.04 -6.89
N ALA A 46 7.06 -6.93 -7.21
CA ALA A 46 6.45 -5.61 -7.15
C ALA A 46 5.68 -5.38 -8.46
N HIS A 47 4.35 -5.52 -8.42
CA HIS A 47 3.51 -5.22 -9.57
C HIS A 47 3.46 -3.69 -9.77
N LYS A 48 4.25 -3.18 -10.72
CA LYS A 48 4.13 -1.79 -11.20
C LYS A 48 3.15 -1.74 -12.37
N ASN A 49 2.29 -0.71 -12.39
CA ASN A 49 1.35 -0.42 -13.47
C ASN A 49 0.20 -1.44 -13.65
N ILE A 50 -0.58 -1.67 -12.59
CA ILE A 50 -1.84 -2.42 -12.68
C ILE A 50 -2.94 -1.46 -13.17
N ARG A 51 -3.23 -1.49 -14.48
CA ARG A 51 -4.30 -0.65 -15.08
C ARG A 51 -5.72 -1.14 -14.78
N GLU A 52 -5.89 -2.40 -14.36
CA GLU A 52 -7.20 -3.02 -14.15
C GLU A 52 -7.43 -3.46 -12.69
N GLN A 53 -7.42 -2.52 -11.75
CA GLN A 53 -7.72 -2.83 -10.35
C GLN A 53 -9.19 -3.23 -10.11
N GLY A 54 -10.11 -2.86 -11.01
CA GLY A 54 -11.54 -3.16 -10.87
C GLY A 54 -11.90 -4.64 -11.03
N ARG A 55 -11.06 -5.44 -11.72
CA ARG A 55 -11.30 -6.87 -11.93
C ARG A 55 -11.24 -7.67 -10.62
N PHE A 56 -10.49 -7.19 -9.63
CA PHE A 56 -10.44 -7.80 -8.30
C PHE A 56 -11.76 -7.66 -7.54
N LEU A 57 -12.49 -6.54 -7.71
CA LEU A 57 -13.76 -6.31 -7.01
C LEU A 57 -14.92 -7.12 -7.58
N GLN A 58 -14.81 -7.58 -8.83
CA GLN A 58 -15.84 -8.40 -9.47
C GLN A 58 -15.92 -9.81 -8.86
N ASP A 59 -14.81 -10.30 -8.29
CA ASP A 59 -14.75 -11.58 -7.60
C ASP A 59 -14.72 -11.36 -6.07
N VAL A 60 -15.85 -10.84 -5.54
CA VAL A 60 -15.95 -10.46 -4.13
C VAL A 60 -15.81 -11.67 -3.19
N PHE A 61 -16.18 -12.87 -3.64
CA PHE A 61 -16.13 -14.06 -2.82
C PHE A 61 -14.70 -14.58 -2.65
N THR A 62 -13.91 -14.66 -3.73
CA THR A 62 -12.52 -15.09 -3.61
C THR A 62 -11.67 -14.03 -2.92
N THR A 63 -11.94 -12.73 -3.15
CA THR A 63 -11.26 -11.66 -2.42
C THR A 63 -11.55 -11.68 -0.92
N LEU A 64 -12.80 -11.86 -0.48
CA LEU A 64 -13.12 -11.96 0.95
C LEU A 64 -12.44 -13.14 1.64
N VAL A 65 -12.26 -14.25 0.92
CA VAL A 65 -11.56 -15.45 1.41
C VAL A 65 -10.03 -15.24 1.47
N ASP A 66 -9.46 -14.52 0.50
CA ASP A 66 -8.02 -14.22 0.43
C ASP A 66 -7.59 -13.05 1.34
N LEU A 67 -8.54 -12.25 1.84
CA LEU A 67 -8.26 -11.15 2.77
C LEU A 67 -7.82 -11.66 4.15
N LYS A 68 -7.01 -10.87 4.86
CA LYS A 68 -6.67 -11.18 6.26
C LYS A 68 -7.95 -11.22 7.10
N TRP A 69 -8.05 -12.18 8.03
CA TRP A 69 -9.21 -12.38 8.91
C TRP A 69 -9.76 -11.11 9.57
N ARG A 70 -8.89 -10.16 9.93
CA ARG A 70 -9.28 -8.87 10.52
C ARG A 70 -10.17 -8.06 9.59
N PHE A 71 -9.86 -8.04 8.29
CA PHE A 71 -10.64 -7.30 7.31
C PHE A 71 -11.96 -7.99 7.02
N THR A 72 -11.98 -9.32 6.97
CA THR A 72 -13.22 -10.09 6.82
C THR A 72 -14.22 -9.78 7.93
N LEU A 73 -13.75 -9.72 9.19
CA LEU A 73 -14.60 -9.33 10.33
C LEU A 73 -15.12 -7.89 10.23
N VAL A 74 -14.27 -6.94 9.83
CA VAL A 74 -14.69 -5.53 9.66
C VAL A 74 -15.72 -5.39 8.55
N ILE A 75 -15.53 -6.05 7.41
CA ILE A 75 -16.49 -5.99 6.30
C ILE A 75 -17.81 -6.61 6.72
N PHE A 76 -17.77 -7.75 7.41
CA PHE A 76 -18.97 -8.39 7.95
C PHE A 76 -19.75 -7.43 8.85
N THR A 77 -19.13 -6.86 9.88
CA THR A 77 -19.83 -5.93 10.78
C THR A 77 -20.33 -4.67 10.06
N MET A 78 -19.54 -4.13 9.13
CA MET A 78 -19.96 -2.98 8.31
C MET A 78 -21.20 -3.29 7.47
N THR A 79 -21.32 -4.47 6.87
CA THR A 79 -22.52 -4.83 6.09
C THR A 79 -23.79 -4.86 6.96
N PHE A 80 -23.72 -5.39 8.18
CA PHE A 80 -24.85 -5.36 9.12
C PHE A 80 -25.20 -3.93 9.53
N LEU A 81 -24.19 -3.13 9.90
CA LEU A 81 -24.41 -1.73 10.28
C LEU A 81 -25.01 -0.92 9.14
N CYS A 82 -24.51 -1.07 7.91
CA CYS A 82 -25.08 -0.45 6.72
C CYS A 82 -26.53 -0.88 6.50
N SER A 83 -26.85 -2.16 6.66
CA SER A 83 -28.24 -2.63 6.52
C SER A 83 -29.17 -1.99 7.55
N TRP A 84 -28.77 -1.93 8.82
CA TRP A 84 -29.55 -1.29 9.88
C TRP A 84 -29.72 0.21 9.64
N LEU A 85 -28.66 0.90 9.22
CA LEU A 85 -28.74 2.31 8.88
C LEU A 85 -29.67 2.57 7.70
N LEU A 86 -29.63 1.74 6.65
CA LEU A 86 -30.54 1.87 5.52
C LEU A 86 -32.01 1.69 5.94
N PHE A 87 -32.31 0.67 6.75
CA PHE A 87 -33.67 0.47 7.25
C PHE A 87 -34.09 1.58 8.21
N ALA A 88 -33.23 2.00 9.14
CA ALA A 88 -33.51 3.10 10.06
C ALA A 88 -33.79 4.41 9.30
N MET A 89 -32.99 4.73 8.29
CA MET A 89 -33.22 5.87 7.41
C MET A 89 -34.54 5.75 6.63
N GLY A 90 -34.87 4.55 6.15
CA GLY A 90 -36.13 4.29 5.46
C GLY A 90 -37.34 4.55 6.38
N TRP A 91 -37.34 3.99 7.58
CA TRP A 91 -38.40 4.22 8.56
C TRP A 91 -38.51 5.68 8.99
N TRP A 92 -37.38 6.34 9.19
CA TRP A 92 -37.33 7.77 9.50
C TRP A 92 -37.93 8.61 8.37
N LEU A 93 -37.62 8.29 7.11
CA LEU A 93 -38.13 9.02 5.95
C LEU A 93 -39.65 8.80 5.77
N VAL A 94 -40.15 7.59 6.05
CA VAL A 94 -41.60 7.31 6.07
C VAL A 94 -42.30 8.12 7.17
N ALA A 95 -41.76 8.12 8.38
CA ALA A 95 -42.30 8.93 9.47
C ALA A 95 -42.27 10.43 9.14
N PHE A 96 -41.22 10.90 8.47
CA PHE A 96 -41.10 12.29 8.02
C PHE A 96 -42.12 12.65 6.95
N ALA A 97 -42.28 11.82 5.91
CA ALA A 97 -43.25 12.03 4.84
C ALA A 97 -44.70 11.97 5.34
N HIS A 98 -44.99 11.13 6.33
CA HIS A 98 -46.30 11.04 6.98
C HIS A 98 -46.59 12.21 7.93
N GLY A 99 -45.56 12.98 8.32
CA GLY A 99 -45.68 14.05 9.30
C GLY A 99 -45.82 13.55 10.74
N ASP A 100 -45.33 12.34 11.05
CA ASP A 100 -45.34 11.77 12.41
C ASP A 100 -44.35 12.51 13.35
N LEU A 101 -43.39 13.26 12.81
CA LEU A 101 -42.43 14.05 13.58
C LEU A 101 -42.93 15.45 13.98
N GLU A 102 -44.06 15.92 13.45
CA GLU A 102 -44.58 17.27 13.70
C GLU A 102 -45.29 17.35 15.07
N PRO A 103 -44.87 18.23 16.00
CA PRO A 103 -45.49 18.36 17.32
C PRO A 103 -46.93 18.88 17.29
N THR A 104 -47.35 19.52 16.19
CA THR A 104 -48.69 20.13 16.03
C THR A 104 -49.70 19.17 15.38
N ARG A 105 -49.43 17.87 15.40
CA ARG A 105 -50.25 16.84 14.74
C ARG A 105 -51.60 16.65 15.46
N LYS A 106 -52.68 16.45 14.68
CA LYS A 106 -54.01 16.12 15.20
C LYS A 106 -54.06 14.64 15.57
N ASP A 107 -54.54 14.33 16.78
CA ASP A 107 -54.58 12.97 17.37
C ASP A 107 -55.44 11.95 16.61
N ASP A 108 -56.20 12.40 15.60
CA ASP A 108 -57.13 11.57 14.83
C ASP A 108 -56.44 10.70 13.74
N ILE A 109 -55.19 11.01 13.38
CA ILE A 109 -54.43 10.26 12.36
C ILE A 109 -53.49 9.26 13.03
N GLN A 110 -53.74 7.97 12.84
CA GLN A 110 -52.90 6.88 13.35
C GLN A 110 -51.47 6.94 12.78
N GLN A 111 -50.46 6.79 13.63
CA GLN A 111 -49.03 6.82 13.25
C GLN A 111 -48.64 5.59 12.40
N CYS A 112 -47.65 5.75 11.52
CA CYS A 112 -47.11 4.63 10.75
C CYS A 112 -46.30 3.66 11.63
N VAL A 113 -45.53 4.22 12.58
CA VAL A 113 -44.76 3.47 13.58
C VAL A 113 -44.85 4.22 14.91
N THR A 114 -45.19 3.52 15.98
CA THR A 114 -45.30 4.12 17.32
C THR A 114 -43.92 4.38 17.92
N ASN A 115 -43.75 5.52 18.60
CA ASN A 115 -42.52 5.90 19.33
C ASN A 115 -41.25 5.98 18.46
N VAL A 116 -41.32 6.69 17.34
CA VAL A 116 -40.15 7.01 16.50
C VAL A 116 -39.30 8.16 17.10
N LYS A 117 -39.78 8.81 18.18
CA LYS A 117 -39.14 9.94 18.86
C LYS A 117 -38.33 9.51 20.07
#